data_AF-A0A091UMZ9-F1
#
_entry.id   AF-A0A091UMZ9-F1
#
_cell.length_a   1.000
_cell.length_b   1.000
_cell.length_c   1.000
_cell.angle_alpha   90.00
_cell.angle_beta   90.00
_cell.angle_gamma   90.00
#
_symmetry.space_group_name_H-M   'P 1'
#
loop_
_entity.id
_entity.type
_entity.pdbx_description
1 polymer ?
#
loop_
_entity_poly.entity_id
_entity_poly.type
_entity_poly.pdbx_seq_one_letter_code
_entity_poly.pdbx_strand_id
1 'polypeptide(L)'
;NYYLNSLKVKLSVYVLLDSLSFCQLFLECPLECCLQRNRLRSHPLPDETICLMAGKIEMPDLKKNAWERNSLILKSFDCTPEDNEQIISLLATALENPVKQNEENSEQKEADRAICAASAVHQADQTCRRIISQTMKDAKDKNILPTEMKSLAEELNKLKAEFLEDLRQGNNLENQICVQNQYSDPATSVISSFQHEATNVVNKYI
;
A
#
# COMPACT_ATOMS: atom_id res chain seq x y z
N ASN A 1 6.53 -19.83 8.69
CA ASN A 1 5.38 -19.83 9.62
C ASN A 1 4.66 -18.49 9.44
N TYR A 2 3.40 -18.47 9.06
CA TYR A 2 2.62 -17.25 8.77
C TYR A 2 2.05 -16.65 10.06
N TYR A 3 2.92 -16.39 11.03
CA TYR A 3 2.51 -16.03 12.39
C TYR A 3 1.99 -14.57 12.50
N LEU A 4 2.36 -13.71 11.54
CA LEU A 4 1.87 -12.32 11.44
C LEU A 4 0.77 -12.20 10.37
N ASN A 5 -0.27 -11.44 10.68
CA ASN A 5 -1.35 -11.07 9.79
C ASN A 5 -0.84 -10.29 8.58
N SER A 6 0.22 -9.49 8.71
CA SER A 6 0.83 -8.81 7.55
C SER A 6 1.34 -9.78 6.49
N LEU A 7 1.81 -10.97 6.90
CA LEU A 7 2.24 -12.03 5.98
C LEU A 7 1.04 -12.77 5.39
N LYS A 8 -0.01 -13.02 6.19
CA LYS A 8 -1.25 -13.64 5.73
C LYS A 8 -2.00 -12.76 4.73
N VAL A 9 -2.07 -11.46 4.96
CA VAL A 9 -2.68 -10.46 4.06
C VAL A 9 -1.94 -10.40 2.73
N LYS A 10 -0.59 -10.44 2.74
CA LYS A 10 0.18 -10.49 1.49
C LYS A 10 -0.17 -11.74 0.66
N LEU A 11 -0.31 -12.89 1.32
CA LEU A 11 -0.68 -14.13 0.66
C LEU A 11 -2.12 -14.09 0.13
N SER A 12 -3.07 -13.55 0.91
CA SER A 12 -4.46 -13.46 0.48
C SER A 12 -4.65 -12.49 -0.69
N VAL A 13 -3.91 -11.38 -0.72
CA VAL A 13 -3.87 -10.47 -1.89
C VAL A 13 -3.34 -11.17 -3.13
N TYR A 14 -2.28 -11.98 -3.01
CA TYR A 14 -1.77 -12.76 -4.15
C TYR A 14 -2.82 -13.73 -4.69
N VAL A 15 -3.49 -14.48 -3.80
CA VAL A 15 -4.56 -15.43 -4.16
C VAL A 15 -5.74 -14.72 -4.84
N LEU A 16 -6.12 -13.55 -4.35
CA LEU A 16 -7.20 -12.72 -4.91
C LEU A 16 -6.90 -12.18 -6.33
N LEU A 17 -5.63 -11.94 -6.65
CA LEU A 17 -5.22 -11.46 -7.98
C LEU A 17 -5.36 -12.56 -9.04
N ASP A 18 -5.07 -13.80 -8.67
CA ASP A 18 -5.08 -14.95 -9.58
C ASP A 18 -6.42 -15.73 -9.57
N SER A 19 -7.47 -15.20 -8.93
CA SER A 19 -8.78 -15.87 -8.77
C SER A 19 -8.69 -17.26 -8.14
N LEU A 20 -7.73 -17.47 -7.22
CA LEU A 20 -7.50 -18.75 -6.58
C LEU A 20 -8.41 -18.93 -5.35
N SER A 21 -8.65 -20.18 -4.99
CA SER A 21 -9.29 -20.54 -3.72
C SER A 21 -8.29 -20.43 -2.57
N PHE A 22 -8.75 -19.90 -1.43
CA PHE A 22 -7.96 -19.81 -0.21
C PHE A 22 -8.70 -20.43 0.98
N CYS A 23 -7.97 -21.20 1.78
CA CYS A 23 -8.36 -21.61 3.11
C CYS A 23 -7.15 -21.61 4.04
N GLN A 24 -7.40 -21.48 5.34
CA GLN A 24 -6.39 -21.44 6.38
C GLN A 24 -6.65 -22.51 7.42
N LEU A 25 -5.61 -23.27 7.75
CA LEU A 25 -5.59 -24.19 8.88
C LEU A 25 -4.71 -23.60 9.97
N PHE A 26 -5.29 -23.33 11.12
CA PHE A 26 -4.58 -22.87 12.31
C PHE A 26 -4.45 -24.03 13.29
N LEU A 27 -3.22 -24.44 13.58
CA LEU A 27 -2.93 -25.50 14.55
C LEU A 27 -2.57 -24.88 15.90
N GLU A 28 -3.53 -24.88 16.82
CA GLU A 28 -3.35 -24.41 18.18
C GLU A 28 -2.56 -25.44 19.00
N CYS A 29 -1.46 -25.01 19.61
CA CYS A 29 -0.64 -25.87 20.47
C CYS A 29 -0.18 -25.07 21.69
N PRO A 30 -0.32 -25.61 22.91
CA PRO A 30 0.22 -25.00 24.12
C PRO A 30 1.74 -24.75 23.99
N LEU A 31 2.23 -23.65 24.57
CA LEU A 31 3.63 -23.26 24.49
C LEU A 31 4.55 -24.35 25.07
N GLU A 32 4.13 -24.95 26.17
CA GLU A 32 4.84 -26.02 26.87
C GLU A 32 5.04 -27.23 25.95
N CYS A 33 3.98 -27.62 25.23
CA CYS A 33 4.05 -28.69 24.24
C CYS A 33 4.97 -28.32 23.07
N CYS A 34 4.94 -27.06 22.61
CA CYS A 34 5.83 -26.57 21.56
C CYS A 34 7.30 -26.64 21.97
N LEU A 35 7.62 -26.21 23.19
CA LEU A 35 8.98 -26.26 23.75
C LEU A 35 9.46 -27.70 23.93
N GLN A 36 8.61 -28.58 24.46
CA GLN A 36 8.94 -29.99 24.62
C GLN A 36 9.23 -30.66 23.27
N ARG A 37 8.37 -30.46 22.26
CA ARG A 37 8.57 -30.99 20.91
C ARG A 37 9.81 -30.38 20.24
N ASN A 38 10.10 -29.10 20.49
CA ASN A 38 11.29 -28.44 19.94
C ASN A 38 12.59 -29.10 20.42
N ARG A 39 12.68 -29.47 21.70
CA ARG A 39 13.85 -30.13 22.29
C ARG A 39 14.14 -31.52 21.69
N LEU A 40 13.12 -32.16 21.11
CA LEU A 40 13.25 -33.46 20.45
C LEU A 40 13.69 -33.35 18.98
N ARG A 41 13.79 -32.14 18.42
CA ARG A 41 14.25 -31.93 17.04
C ARG A 41 15.76 -32.14 16.94
N SER A 42 16.21 -32.58 15.76
CA SER A 42 17.64 -32.69 15.45
C SER A 42 18.39 -31.35 15.58
N HIS A 43 17.69 -30.24 15.29
CA HIS A 43 18.20 -28.88 15.42
C HIS A 43 17.15 -28.03 16.15
N PRO A 44 17.20 -27.97 17.49
CA PRO A 44 16.26 -27.18 18.28
C PRO A 44 16.50 -25.68 18.07
N LEU A 45 15.41 -24.91 18.05
CA LEU A 45 15.48 -23.44 18.13
C LEU A 45 15.69 -23.00 19.59
N PRO A 46 16.24 -21.80 19.85
CA PRO A 46 16.26 -21.23 21.20
C PRO A 46 14.84 -21.10 21.76
N ASP A 47 14.66 -21.47 23.04
CA ASP A 47 13.36 -21.43 23.71
C ASP A 47 12.78 -20.00 23.70
N GLU A 48 13.63 -18.97 23.83
CA GLU A 48 13.24 -17.55 23.77
C GLU A 48 12.57 -17.20 22.43
N THR A 49 13.05 -17.78 21.33
CA THR A 49 12.46 -17.54 20.00
C THR A 49 11.04 -18.07 19.95
N ILE A 50 10.81 -19.25 20.51
CA ILE A 50 9.48 -19.88 20.54
C ILE A 50 8.53 -19.08 21.43
N CYS A 51 9.00 -18.64 22.61
CA CYS A 51 8.22 -17.78 23.51
C CYS A 51 7.85 -16.45 22.84
N LEU A 52 8.80 -15.81 22.15
CA LEU A 52 8.55 -14.57 21.40
C LEU A 52 7.56 -14.77 20.26
N MET A 53 7.64 -15.90 19.55
CA MET A 53 6.67 -16.24 18.50
C MET A 53 5.28 -16.50 19.06
N ALA A 54 5.17 -17.19 20.21
CA ALA A 54 3.89 -17.44 20.87
C ALA A 54 3.20 -16.14 21.30
N GLY A 55 3.97 -15.14 21.75
CA GLY A 55 3.43 -13.81 22.07
C GLY A 55 3.04 -12.96 20.86
N LYS A 56 3.45 -13.34 19.65
CA LYS A 56 3.21 -12.60 18.41
C LYS A 56 2.29 -13.31 17.43
N ILE A 57 1.91 -14.56 17.71
CA ILE A 57 1.07 -15.33 16.80
C ILE A 57 -0.35 -14.75 16.84
N GLU A 58 -0.84 -14.36 15.68
CA GLU A 58 -2.18 -13.79 15.57
C GLU A 58 -3.18 -14.88 15.17
N MET A 59 -4.23 -15.05 15.98
CA MET A 59 -5.32 -15.98 15.69
C MET A 59 -6.16 -15.50 14.49
N PRO A 60 -6.75 -16.41 13.71
CA PRO A 60 -7.71 -16.04 12.67
C PRO A 60 -8.92 -15.32 13.29
N ASP A 61 -9.35 -14.20 12.71
CA ASP A 61 -10.50 -13.41 13.15
C ASP A 61 -11.53 -13.28 12.02
N LEU A 62 -12.49 -14.19 11.99
CA LEU A 62 -13.53 -14.25 10.97
C LEU A 62 -14.49 -13.04 11.02
N LYS A 63 -14.55 -12.31 12.14
CA LYS A 63 -15.43 -11.13 12.28
C LYS A 63 -14.76 -9.89 11.72
N LYS A 64 -13.45 -9.75 11.96
CA LYS A 64 -12.67 -8.61 11.50
C LYS A 64 -12.21 -8.75 10.06
N ASN A 65 -11.86 -9.96 9.64
CA ASN A 65 -11.24 -10.23 8.36
C ASN A 65 -12.14 -11.15 7.51
N ALA A 66 -12.92 -10.56 6.60
CA ALA A 66 -13.79 -11.33 5.70
C ALA A 66 -13.02 -12.36 4.84
N TRP A 67 -11.76 -12.07 4.50
CA TRP A 67 -10.87 -12.97 3.77
C TRP A 67 -10.41 -14.19 4.58
N GLU A 68 -10.56 -14.17 5.92
CA GLU A 68 -10.27 -15.32 6.80
C GLU A 68 -11.48 -16.24 6.99
N ARG A 69 -12.60 -16.03 6.26
CA ARG A 69 -13.84 -16.82 6.41
C ARG A 69 -13.63 -18.33 6.30
N ASN A 70 -12.73 -18.76 5.43
CA ASN A 70 -12.36 -20.18 5.27
C ASN A 70 -11.19 -20.54 6.20
N SER A 71 -11.32 -20.25 7.49
CA SER A 71 -10.34 -20.65 8.52
C SER A 71 -10.88 -21.75 9.41
N LEU A 72 -10.07 -22.76 9.67
CA LEU A 72 -10.34 -23.81 10.65
C LEU A 72 -9.25 -23.83 11.72
N ILE A 73 -9.66 -23.80 12.99
CA ILE A 73 -8.77 -23.86 14.14
C ILE A 73 -8.85 -25.28 14.71
N LEU A 74 -7.72 -25.99 14.74
CA LEU A 74 -7.61 -27.34 15.27
C LEU A 74 -6.58 -27.39 16.39
N LYS A 75 -6.81 -28.24 17.38
CA LYS A 75 -5.80 -28.53 18.40
C LYS A 75 -4.73 -29.44 17.82
N SER A 76 -3.47 -29.15 18.12
CA SER A 76 -2.29 -29.90 17.66
C SER A 76 -2.03 -31.18 18.48
N PHE A 77 -2.91 -31.49 19.43
CA PHE A 77 -2.91 -32.70 20.23
C PHE A 77 -4.27 -33.36 20.08
N ASP A 78 -4.27 -34.70 20.06
CA ASP A 78 -5.48 -35.53 19.99
C ASP A 78 -6.32 -35.33 18.71
N CYS A 79 -5.68 -35.29 17.53
CA CYS A 79 -6.40 -35.23 16.26
C CYS A 79 -7.36 -36.42 16.12
N THR A 80 -8.65 -36.13 15.95
CA THR A 80 -9.67 -37.15 15.81
C THR A 80 -10.03 -37.39 14.34
N PRO A 81 -10.68 -38.52 13.99
CA PRO A 81 -11.21 -38.72 12.64
C PRO A 81 -12.12 -37.56 12.17
N GLU A 82 -12.88 -36.96 13.09
CA GLU A 82 -13.74 -35.80 12.82
C GLU A 82 -12.95 -34.55 12.41
N ASP A 83 -11.69 -34.39 12.85
CA ASP A 83 -10.84 -33.29 12.38
C ASP A 83 -10.49 -33.46 10.90
N ASN A 84 -10.27 -34.70 10.44
CA ASN A 84 -10.02 -34.97 9.03
C ASN A 84 -11.23 -34.64 8.16
N GLU A 85 -12.44 -34.95 8.63
CA GLU A 85 -13.68 -34.59 7.94
C GLU A 85 -13.86 -33.08 7.85
N GLN A 86 -13.55 -32.34 8.93
CA GLN A 86 -13.57 -30.87 8.93
C GLN A 86 -12.56 -30.27 7.95
N ILE A 87 -11.35 -30.85 7.86
CA ILE A 87 -10.33 -30.41 6.88
C ILE A 87 -10.83 -30.64 5.45
N ILE A 88 -11.37 -31.82 5.15
CA ILE A 88 -11.91 -32.14 3.82
C ILE A 88 -13.07 -31.20 3.47
N SER A 89 -13.97 -30.96 4.42
CA SER A 89 -15.09 -30.03 4.26
C SER A 89 -14.63 -28.59 4.00
N LEU A 90 -13.60 -28.13 4.72
CA LEU A 90 -12.99 -26.81 4.50
C LEU A 90 -12.42 -26.68 3.08
N LEU A 91 -11.68 -27.70 2.63
CA LEU A 91 -11.09 -27.72 1.30
C LEU A 91 -12.17 -27.70 0.21
N ALA A 92 -13.21 -28.52 0.34
CA ALA A 92 -14.34 -28.53 -0.58
C ALA A 92 -15.05 -27.16 -0.63
N THR A 93 -15.32 -26.57 0.54
CA THR A 93 -15.97 -25.26 0.66
C THR A 93 -15.14 -24.16 -0.01
N ALA A 94 -13.81 -24.16 0.18
CA ALA A 94 -12.92 -23.18 -0.42
C ALA A 94 -12.82 -23.34 -1.95
N LEU A 95 -12.83 -24.58 -2.45
CA LEU A 95 -12.82 -24.87 -3.90
C LEU A 95 -14.13 -24.45 -4.58
N GLU A 96 -15.27 -24.69 -3.94
CA GLU A 96 -16.59 -24.29 -4.46
C GLU A 96 -16.81 -22.78 -4.39
N ASN A 97 -16.15 -22.10 -3.46
CA ASN A 97 -16.27 -20.67 -3.24
C ASN A 97 -14.89 -20.00 -3.37
N PRO A 98 -14.33 -19.90 -4.60
CA PRO A 98 -13.09 -19.18 -4.82
C PRO A 98 -13.25 -17.74 -4.34
N VAL A 99 -12.20 -17.20 -3.72
CA VAL A 99 -12.27 -15.86 -3.13
C VAL A 99 -12.34 -14.87 -4.29
N LYS A 100 -13.55 -14.35 -4.55
CA LYS A 100 -13.75 -13.32 -5.56
C LYS A 100 -13.15 -12.01 -5.07
N GLN A 101 -12.57 -11.22 -5.97
CA GLN A 101 -12.27 -9.83 -5.66
C GLN A 101 -13.59 -9.15 -5.26
N ASN A 102 -13.69 -8.72 -4.01
CA ASN A 102 -14.86 -7.97 -3.54
C ASN A 102 -14.94 -6.66 -4.33
N GLU A 103 -15.89 -6.58 -5.26
CA GLU A 103 -16.27 -5.32 -5.94
C GLU A 103 -16.67 -4.24 -4.92
N GLU A 104 -17.20 -4.62 -3.74
CA GLU A 104 -17.54 -3.71 -2.63
C GLU A 104 -16.34 -2.92 -2.08
N ASN A 105 -15.11 -3.40 -2.26
CA ASN A 105 -13.92 -2.68 -1.81
C ASN A 105 -13.37 -1.71 -2.87
N SER A 106 -13.93 -1.72 -4.09
CA SER A 106 -13.48 -0.80 -5.16
C SER A 106 -13.95 0.63 -4.90
N GLU A 107 -15.20 0.82 -4.47
CA GLU A 107 -15.77 2.14 -4.23
C GLU A 107 -15.13 2.82 -3.03
N GLN A 108 -14.97 2.11 -1.91
CA GLN A 108 -14.32 2.67 -0.72
C GLN A 108 -12.83 2.93 -0.98
N LYS A 109 -12.13 2.04 -1.70
CA LYS A 109 -10.73 2.26 -2.09
C LYS A 109 -10.60 3.40 -3.09
N GLU A 110 -11.56 3.60 -3.98
CA GLU A 110 -11.59 4.74 -4.89
C GLU A 110 -11.88 6.04 -4.14
N ALA A 111 -12.81 6.04 -3.18
CA ALA A 111 -13.06 7.17 -2.30
C ALA A 111 -11.81 7.53 -1.47
N ASP A 112 -11.15 6.53 -0.87
CA ASP A 112 -9.92 6.74 -0.09
C ASP A 112 -8.77 7.22 -0.98
N ARG A 113 -8.64 6.69 -2.21
CA ARG A 113 -7.69 7.19 -3.22
C ARG A 113 -8.01 8.62 -3.61
N ALA A 114 -9.27 8.96 -3.83
CA ALA A 114 -9.70 10.32 -4.15
C ALA A 114 -9.43 11.29 -2.99
N ILE A 115 -9.60 10.87 -1.73
CA ILE A 115 -9.27 11.67 -0.54
C ILE A 115 -7.74 11.87 -0.42
N CYS A 116 -6.95 10.81 -0.61
CA CYS A 116 -5.48 10.91 -0.59
C CYS A 116 -4.97 11.78 -1.74
N ALA A 117 -5.51 11.59 -2.95
CA ALA A 117 -5.22 12.41 -4.11
C ALA A 117 -5.63 13.87 -3.85
N ALA A 118 -6.81 14.14 -3.28
CA ALA A 118 -7.21 15.50 -2.92
C ALA A 118 -6.25 16.16 -1.93
N SER A 119 -5.75 15.40 -0.93
CA SER A 119 -4.71 15.89 -0.01
C SER A 119 -3.40 16.21 -0.74
N ALA A 120 -2.92 15.30 -1.61
CA ALA A 120 -1.70 15.50 -2.39
C ALA A 120 -1.83 16.66 -3.40
N VAL A 121 -2.96 16.74 -4.13
CA VAL A 121 -3.31 17.82 -5.06
C VAL A 121 -3.35 19.15 -4.32
N HIS A 122 -3.91 19.19 -3.11
CA HIS A 122 -3.96 20.41 -2.32
C HIS A 122 -2.56 20.86 -1.87
N GLN A 123 -1.71 19.94 -1.41
CA GLN A 123 -0.32 20.24 -1.06
C GLN A 123 0.50 20.69 -2.28
N ALA A 124 0.28 20.04 -3.43
CA ALA A 124 0.87 20.41 -4.70
C ALA A 124 0.43 21.82 -5.13
N ASP A 125 -0.87 22.15 -5.10
CA ASP A 125 -1.37 23.50 -5.46
C ASP A 125 -0.77 24.56 -4.54
N GLN A 126 -0.72 24.31 -3.23
CA GLN A 126 -0.14 25.25 -2.28
C GLN A 126 1.35 25.49 -2.60
N THR A 127 2.09 24.43 -2.95
CA THR A 127 3.51 24.52 -3.31
C THR A 127 3.72 25.23 -4.63
N CYS A 128 2.94 24.91 -5.67
CA CYS A 128 2.99 25.60 -6.96
C CYS A 128 2.70 27.10 -6.80
N ARG A 129 1.71 27.49 -5.98
CA ARG A 129 1.44 28.91 -5.69
C ARG A 129 2.62 29.62 -5.04
N ARG A 130 3.32 28.97 -4.10
CA ARG A 130 4.54 29.52 -3.49
C ARG A 130 5.65 29.69 -4.53
N ILE A 131 5.88 28.68 -5.37
CA ILE A 131 6.89 28.71 -6.44
C ILE A 131 6.58 29.85 -7.41
N ILE A 132 5.36 29.91 -7.95
CA ILE A 132 4.94 30.99 -8.88
C ILE A 132 5.13 32.36 -8.23
N SER A 133 4.76 32.52 -6.95
CA SER A 133 4.92 33.80 -6.25
C SER A 133 6.40 34.20 -6.13
N GLN A 134 7.27 33.24 -5.83
CA GLN A 134 8.72 33.48 -5.76
C GLN A 134 9.29 33.80 -7.14
N THR A 135 8.92 33.02 -8.15
CA THR A 135 9.33 33.23 -9.54
C THR A 135 8.92 34.59 -10.08
N MET A 136 7.68 35.02 -9.79
CA MET A 136 7.19 36.34 -10.18
C MET A 136 7.93 37.48 -9.46
N LYS A 137 8.34 37.25 -8.21
CA LYS A 137 9.17 38.21 -7.46
C LYS A 137 10.57 38.31 -8.08
N ASP A 138 11.21 37.17 -8.37
CA ASP A 138 12.55 37.13 -8.96
C ASP A 138 12.56 37.74 -10.37
N ALA A 139 11.51 37.49 -11.17
CA ALA A 139 11.30 38.11 -12.48
C ALA A 139 11.19 39.63 -12.40
N LYS A 140 10.47 40.14 -11.40
CA LYS A 140 10.34 41.57 -11.14
C LYS A 140 11.66 42.19 -10.71
N ASP A 141 12.41 41.52 -9.85
CA ASP A 141 13.73 41.96 -9.39
C ASP A 141 14.76 41.99 -10.54
N LYS A 142 14.54 41.18 -11.59
CA LYS A 142 15.31 41.18 -12.85
C LYS A 142 14.86 42.22 -13.88
N ASN A 143 13.93 43.12 -13.54
CA ASN A 143 13.42 44.19 -14.41
C ASN A 143 12.72 43.72 -15.70
N ILE A 144 12.05 42.56 -15.69
CA ILE A 144 11.20 42.12 -16.81
C ILE A 144 10.06 43.14 -17.04
N LEU A 145 9.71 43.43 -18.30
CA LEU A 145 8.68 44.43 -18.59
C LEU A 145 7.31 44.03 -18.03
N PRO A 146 6.46 44.99 -17.63
CA PRO A 146 5.12 44.70 -17.10
C PRO A 146 4.22 43.90 -18.06
N THR A 147 4.39 44.09 -19.38
CA THR A 147 3.67 43.33 -20.41
C THR A 147 4.10 41.87 -20.45
N GLU A 148 5.40 41.61 -20.28
CA GLU A 148 5.99 40.26 -20.26
C GLU A 148 5.70 39.55 -18.93
N MET A 149 5.64 40.30 -17.82
CA MET A 149 5.18 39.77 -16.52
C MET A 149 3.76 39.21 -16.61
N LYS A 150 2.88 39.82 -17.40
CA LYS A 150 1.51 39.32 -17.59
C LYS A 150 1.52 37.98 -18.34
N SER A 151 2.24 37.90 -19.45
CA SER A 151 2.39 36.66 -20.24
C SER A 151 3.05 35.54 -19.42
N LEU A 152 4.09 35.86 -18.64
CA LEU A 152 4.74 34.92 -17.73
C LEU A 152 3.76 34.37 -16.68
N ALA A 153 2.93 35.23 -16.08
CA ALA A 153 1.94 34.79 -15.11
C ALA A 153 0.87 33.87 -15.73
N GLU A 154 0.46 34.13 -16.98
CA GLU A 154 -0.48 33.29 -17.71
C GLU A 154 0.12 31.91 -18.03
N GLU A 155 1.37 31.84 -18.49
CA GLU A 155 2.07 30.58 -18.74
C GLU A 155 2.27 29.75 -17.45
N LEU A 156 2.68 30.40 -16.35
CA LEU A 156 2.88 29.72 -15.06
C LEU A 156 1.57 29.18 -14.48
N ASN A 157 0.45 29.90 -14.63
CA ASN A 157 -0.85 29.43 -14.19
C ASN A 157 -1.38 28.29 -15.05
N LYS A 158 -1.11 28.33 -16.37
CA LYS A 158 -1.45 27.24 -17.28
C LYS A 158 -0.68 25.97 -16.93
N LEU A 159 0.64 26.07 -16.76
CA LEU A 159 1.49 24.95 -16.34
C LEU A 159 1.02 24.33 -15.02
N LYS A 160 0.66 25.18 -14.04
CA LYS A 160 0.08 24.70 -12.78
C LYS A 160 -1.22 23.93 -12.99
N ALA A 161 -2.11 24.43 -13.85
CA ALA A 161 -3.39 23.79 -14.10
C ALA A 161 -3.20 22.40 -14.74
N GLU A 162 -2.33 22.30 -15.73
CA GLU A 162 -1.99 21.02 -16.39
C GLU A 162 -1.38 20.03 -15.39
N PHE A 163 -0.39 20.48 -14.60
CA PHE A 163 0.25 19.66 -13.57
C PHE A 163 -0.73 19.13 -12.51
N LEU A 164 -1.68 19.94 -12.06
CA LEU A 164 -2.67 19.52 -11.06
C LEU A 164 -3.72 18.56 -11.65
N GLU A 165 -4.08 18.72 -12.92
CA GLU A 165 -4.96 17.77 -13.61
C GLU A 165 -4.28 16.42 -13.83
N ASP A 166 -3.00 16.39 -14.20
CA ASP A 166 -2.23 15.16 -14.31
C ASP A 166 -2.11 14.44 -12.95
N LEU A 167 -1.99 15.19 -11.86
CA LEU A 167 -1.97 14.65 -10.50
C LEU A 167 -3.33 14.07 -10.09
N ARG A 168 -4.44 14.70 -10.50
CA ARG A 168 -5.82 14.23 -10.24
C ARG A 168 -6.14 12.95 -10.99
N GLN A 169 -5.65 12.82 -12.23
CA GLN A 169 -5.89 11.64 -13.07
C GLN A 169 -4.97 10.45 -12.72
N GLY A 170 -3.97 10.66 -11.86
CA GLY A 170 -3.02 9.60 -11.48
C GLY A 170 -2.02 9.24 -12.60
N ASN A 171 -1.94 10.04 -13.67
CA ASN A 171 -1.13 9.79 -14.86
C ASN A 171 0.39 9.88 -14.62
N ASN A 172 0.83 10.09 -13.37
CA ASN A 172 2.23 10.15 -12.97
C ASN A 172 2.73 8.90 -12.21
N LEU A 173 1.96 7.80 -12.15
CA LEU A 173 2.41 6.59 -11.47
C LEU A 173 3.15 5.58 -12.37
N GLU A 174 2.99 5.64 -13.70
CA GLU A 174 3.48 4.55 -14.57
C GLU A 174 4.85 4.78 -15.22
N ASN A 175 5.34 6.01 -15.34
CA ASN A 175 6.56 6.28 -16.13
C ASN A 175 7.86 6.51 -15.33
N GLN A 176 7.90 6.22 -14.02
CA GLN A 176 9.12 6.43 -13.21
C GLN A 176 9.41 5.39 -12.11
N ILE A 177 8.82 4.18 -12.18
CA ILE A 177 9.15 3.10 -11.22
C ILE A 177 10.37 2.27 -11.64
N CYS A 178 10.86 2.43 -12.87
CA CYS A 178 12.13 1.81 -13.26
C CYS A 178 13.28 2.77 -12.93
N VAL A 179 14.11 2.37 -11.95
CA VAL A 179 15.38 2.99 -11.53
C VAL A 179 15.27 4.02 -10.39
N GLN A 180 15.02 3.56 -9.16
CA GLN A 180 16.00 3.51 -8.06
C GLN A 180 15.33 3.31 -6.69
N ASN A 181 15.75 2.25 -6.01
CA ASN A 181 15.71 2.14 -4.57
C ASN A 181 16.28 3.41 -3.91
N GLN A 182 15.43 4.24 -3.30
CA GLN A 182 15.73 4.92 -2.05
C GLN A 182 14.49 5.63 -1.52
N TYR A 183 14.33 5.50 -0.21
CA TYR A 183 13.42 6.22 0.68
C TYR A 183 13.27 7.70 0.26
N SER A 184 12.20 8.03 -0.47
CA SER A 184 11.83 9.42 -0.77
C SER A 184 10.32 9.48 -1.00
N ASP A 185 9.68 10.37 -0.26
CA ASP A 185 8.25 10.66 -0.34
C ASP A 185 7.87 11.02 -1.79
N PRO A 186 6.90 10.32 -2.43
CA PRO A 186 6.45 10.58 -3.80
C PRO A 186 6.12 12.06 -4.08
N ALA A 187 5.68 12.80 -3.06
CA ALA A 187 5.41 14.22 -3.18
C ALA A 187 6.67 15.05 -3.52
N THR A 188 7.85 14.63 -3.05
CA THR A 188 9.10 15.39 -3.21
C THR A 188 9.66 15.31 -4.63
N SER A 189 9.54 14.14 -5.27
CA SER A 189 9.97 13.94 -6.66
C SER A 189 9.12 14.78 -7.63
N VAL A 190 7.79 14.77 -7.43
CA VAL A 190 6.83 15.43 -8.32
C VAL A 190 6.92 16.97 -8.25
N ILE A 191 7.24 17.52 -7.08
CA ILE A 191 7.48 18.97 -6.89
C ILE A 191 8.75 19.45 -7.62
N SER A 192 9.79 18.61 -7.69
CA SER A 192 11.05 18.96 -8.37
C SER A 192 10.87 19.16 -9.87
N SER A 193 9.99 18.37 -10.50
CA SER A 193 9.63 18.49 -11.92
C SER A 193 8.96 19.83 -12.22
N PHE A 194 7.99 20.25 -11.40
CA PHE A 194 7.32 21.54 -11.56
C PHE A 194 8.30 22.72 -11.39
N GLN A 195 9.23 22.64 -10.44
CA GLN A 195 10.25 23.67 -10.26
C GLN A 195 11.18 23.80 -11.47
N HIS A 196 11.62 22.68 -12.04
CA HIS A 196 12.47 22.67 -13.22
C HIS A 196 11.74 23.29 -14.43
N GLU A 197 10.49 22.91 -14.65
CA GLU A 197 9.69 23.40 -15.78
C GLU A 197 9.31 24.88 -15.63
N ALA A 198 8.97 25.32 -14.42
CA ALA A 198 8.78 26.74 -14.11
C ALA A 198 10.04 27.57 -14.37
N THR A 199 11.22 27.03 -14.05
CA THR A 199 12.51 27.70 -14.34
C THR A 199 12.75 27.82 -15.85
N ASN A 200 12.41 26.79 -16.63
CA ASN A 200 12.52 26.83 -18.08
C ASN A 200 11.59 27.86 -18.72
N VAL A 201 10.37 28.02 -18.19
CA VAL A 201 9.44 29.06 -18.64
C VAL A 201 10.05 30.45 -18.42
N VAL A 202 10.63 30.69 -17.23
CA VAL A 202 11.24 31.98 -16.87
C VAL A 202 12.44 32.31 -17.74
N ASN A 203 13.29 31.34 -18.05
CA ASN A 203 14.46 31.53 -18.90
C ASN A 203 14.14 31.96 -20.33
N LYS A 204 12.88 31.86 -20.78
CA LYS A 204 12.45 32.43 -22.07
C LYS A 204 12.32 33.97 -22.06
N TYR A 205 12.22 34.55 -20.87
CA TYR A 205 11.94 35.97 -20.64
C TYR A 205 13.13 36.73 -20.02
N ILE A 206 14.25 36.04 -19.77
CA ILE A 206 15.54 36.60 -19.32
C ILE A 206 16.48 36.61 -20.51
#